data_AF-A0A7S2KD10-F1
#
_entry.id   AF-A0A7S2KD10-F1
#
_cell.length_a   1.000
_cell.length_b   1.000
_cell.length_c   1.000
_cell.angle_alpha   90.00
_cell.angle_beta   90.00
_cell.angle_gamma   90.00
#
_symmetry.space_group_name_H-M   'P 1'
#
loop_
_entity.id
_entity.type
_entity.pdbx_description
1 polymer ?
#
loop_
_entity_poly.entity_id
_entity_poly.type
_entity_poly.pdbx_seq_one_letter_code
_entity_poly.pdbx_strand_id
1 'polypeptide(L)'
;SMYRMFSGARQFNADLSGWNVSSVTDMSFMFNGAGEFESILAAWDVSSVTSMAYTFANATKFSSDLSGWNVSSVTHMDGMFYEASQFNADLSSWNVSSVWDMYQMFNGARQFNADLSGWNVSSVTIMSGMFYGASAFDSELSLWDVSSVTHMDGMFYEASQFNADLSSWNVSSVWDMYQMFNGARQFNA
;
A
#
# COMPACT_ATOMS: atom_id res chain seq x y z
N SER A 1 -9.41 -1.07 -18.97
CA SER A 1 -8.24 -1.57 -18.22
C SER A 1 -6.99 -0.87 -18.75
N MET A 2 -6.03 -0.59 -17.87
CA MET A 2 -4.67 -0.12 -18.15
C MET A 2 -3.62 -1.13 -17.67
N TYR A 3 -4.02 -2.41 -17.58
CA TYR A 3 -3.18 -3.51 -17.13
C TYR A 3 -1.82 -3.53 -17.84
N ARG A 4 -0.73 -3.46 -17.05
CA ARG A 4 0.66 -3.53 -17.53
C ARG A 4 1.08 -2.50 -18.59
N MET A 5 0.35 -1.39 -18.74
CA MET A 5 0.59 -0.46 -19.86
C MET A 5 2.05 0.05 -19.97
N PHE A 6 2.70 0.32 -18.84
CA PHE A 6 4.10 0.75 -18.74
C PHE A 6 4.94 -0.20 -17.88
N SER A 7 4.50 -1.46 -17.72
CA SER A 7 5.23 -2.45 -16.94
C SER A 7 6.62 -2.71 -17.54
N GLY A 8 7.65 -2.63 -16.71
CA GLY A 8 9.05 -2.80 -17.08
C GLY A 8 9.65 -1.61 -17.84
N ALA A 9 8.90 -0.53 -18.08
CA ALA A 9 9.38 0.65 -18.77
C ALA A 9 10.27 1.51 -17.86
N ARG A 10 11.47 1.01 -17.53
CA ARG A 10 12.36 1.56 -16.49
C ARG A 10 12.68 3.05 -16.63
N GLN A 11 12.75 3.55 -17.87
CA GLN A 11 13.08 4.95 -18.20
C GLN A 11 11.83 5.80 -18.49
N PHE A 12 10.63 5.26 -18.30
CA PHE A 12 9.40 5.96 -18.62
C PHE A 12 9.14 7.07 -17.61
N ASN A 13 9.06 8.30 -18.14
CA ASN A 13 8.55 9.46 -17.44
C ASN A 13 7.86 10.35 -18.47
N ALA A 14 6.60 10.67 -18.27
CA ALA A 14 5.81 11.51 -19.17
C ALA A 14 4.71 12.20 -18.36
N ASP A 15 4.30 13.39 -18.80
CA ASP A 15 3.14 14.06 -18.23
C ASP A 15 1.86 13.32 -18.63
N LEU A 16 1.15 12.77 -17.63
CA LEU A 16 -0.12 12.08 -17.79
C LEU A 16 -1.30 12.85 -17.16
N SER A 17 -1.09 14.08 -16.70
CA SER A 17 -2.09 14.86 -15.95
C SER A 17 -3.39 15.08 -16.74
N GLY A 18 -3.31 15.15 -18.07
CA GLY A 18 -4.46 15.35 -18.96
C GLY A 18 -5.21 14.06 -19.37
N TRP A 19 -4.82 12.90 -18.88
CA TRP A 19 -5.46 11.63 -19.25
C TRP A 19 -6.82 11.48 -18.57
N ASN A 20 -7.83 11.09 -19.37
CA ASN A 20 -9.12 10.69 -18.81
C ASN A 20 -9.09 9.20 -18.47
N VAL A 21 -9.10 8.89 -17.17
CA VAL A 21 -9.09 7.53 -16.63
C VAL A 21 -10.39 7.12 -15.93
N SER A 22 -11.46 7.94 -16.01
CA SER A 22 -12.70 7.74 -15.24
C SER A 22 -13.44 6.43 -15.52
N SER A 23 -13.18 5.82 -16.68
CA SER A 23 -13.76 4.52 -17.08
C SER A 23 -12.81 3.34 -16.87
N VAL A 24 -11.62 3.57 -16.31
CA VAL A 24 -10.65 2.50 -16.03
C VAL A 24 -11.10 1.76 -14.79
N THR A 25 -11.24 0.44 -14.91
CA THR A 25 -11.60 -0.45 -13.79
C THR A 25 -10.41 -1.21 -13.23
N ASP A 26 -9.30 -1.28 -13.96
CA ASP A 26 -8.15 -2.11 -13.60
C ASP A 26 -6.88 -1.37 -14.01
N MET A 27 -6.04 -1.05 -13.01
CA MET A 27 -4.74 -0.40 -13.15
C MET A 27 -3.60 -1.33 -12.74
N SER A 28 -3.85 -2.63 -12.66
CA SER A 28 -2.87 -3.56 -12.11
C SER A 28 -1.59 -3.55 -12.93
N PHE A 29 -0.45 -3.47 -12.25
CA PHE A 29 0.89 -3.42 -12.83
C PHE A 29 1.15 -2.25 -13.80
N MET A 30 0.29 -1.22 -13.85
CA MET A 30 0.37 -0.18 -14.88
C MET A 30 1.75 0.47 -14.99
N PHE A 31 2.39 0.79 -13.85
CA PHE A 31 3.74 1.37 -13.77
C PHE A 31 4.75 0.44 -13.07
N ASN A 32 4.46 -0.86 -13.01
CA ASN A 32 5.35 -1.80 -12.34
C ASN A 32 6.75 -1.80 -12.98
N GLY A 33 7.78 -1.40 -12.25
CA GLY A 33 9.15 -1.30 -12.73
C GLY A 33 9.47 -0.04 -13.54
N ALA A 34 8.57 0.95 -13.58
CA ALA A 34 8.84 2.27 -14.15
C ALA A 34 9.66 3.12 -13.17
N GLY A 35 10.94 2.78 -12.98
CA GLY A 35 11.79 3.35 -11.94
C GLY A 35 11.98 4.88 -12.00
N GLU A 36 11.92 5.46 -13.19
CA GLU A 36 12.06 6.91 -13.43
C GLU A 36 10.73 7.68 -13.40
N PHE A 37 9.61 7.04 -13.06
CA PHE A 37 8.28 7.63 -13.17
C PHE A 37 7.97 8.61 -12.03
N GLU A 38 7.71 9.87 -12.38
CA GLU A 38 7.50 10.99 -11.43
C GLU A 38 6.26 11.85 -11.78
N SER A 39 5.36 11.35 -12.63
CA SER A 39 4.22 12.14 -13.11
C SER A 39 3.25 12.54 -11.99
N ILE A 40 2.66 13.72 -12.12
CA ILE A 40 1.58 14.20 -11.26
C ILE A 40 0.26 13.54 -11.66
N LEU A 41 -0.40 12.86 -10.71
CA LEU A 41 -1.64 12.10 -10.95
C LEU A 41 -2.85 12.58 -10.11
N ALA A 42 -2.70 13.69 -9.37
CA ALA A 42 -3.73 14.16 -8.43
C ALA A 42 -5.10 14.44 -9.08
N ALA A 43 -5.14 14.78 -10.37
CA ALA A 43 -6.37 15.08 -11.11
C ALA A 43 -7.09 13.84 -11.69
N TRP A 44 -6.53 12.64 -11.54
CA TRP A 44 -7.13 11.43 -12.07
C TRP A 44 -8.38 11.02 -11.30
N ASP A 45 -9.48 10.79 -12.02
CA ASP A 45 -10.68 10.16 -11.48
C ASP A 45 -10.51 8.64 -11.48
N VAL A 46 -10.14 8.07 -10.33
CA VAL A 46 -9.96 6.63 -10.13
C VAL A 46 -11.17 5.95 -9.50
N SER A 47 -12.33 6.63 -9.40
CA SER A 47 -13.50 6.13 -8.67
C SER A 47 -14.10 4.82 -9.23
N SER A 48 -13.85 4.52 -10.51
CA SER A 48 -14.27 3.27 -11.17
C SER A 48 -13.27 2.11 -11.01
N VAL A 49 -12.06 2.36 -10.48
CA VAL A 49 -11.00 1.36 -10.37
C VAL A 49 -11.35 0.36 -9.26
N THR A 50 -11.28 -0.93 -9.59
CA THR A 50 -11.51 -2.03 -8.63
C THR A 50 -10.23 -2.79 -8.29
N SER A 51 -9.18 -2.68 -9.11
CA SER A 51 -7.86 -3.28 -8.85
C SER A 51 -6.71 -2.29 -9.09
N MET A 52 -5.86 -2.14 -8.08
CA MET A 52 -4.61 -1.38 -8.10
C MET A 52 -3.39 -2.25 -7.79
N ALA A 53 -3.52 -3.57 -7.97
CA ALA A 53 -2.48 -4.54 -7.68
C ALA A 53 -1.16 -4.17 -8.38
N TYR A 54 -0.09 -3.97 -7.62
CA TYR A 54 1.25 -3.64 -8.12
C TYR A 54 1.33 -2.40 -9.03
N THR A 55 0.36 -1.46 -8.98
CA THR A 55 0.31 -0.31 -9.91
C THR A 55 1.61 0.49 -9.93
N PHE A 56 2.24 0.75 -8.78
CA PHE A 56 3.50 1.50 -8.65
C PHE A 56 4.67 0.65 -8.13
N ALA A 57 4.55 -0.67 -8.17
CA ALA A 57 5.59 -1.54 -7.67
C ALA A 57 6.93 -1.32 -8.41
N ASN A 58 8.03 -1.13 -7.70
CA ASN A 58 9.37 -0.80 -8.22
C ASN A 58 9.44 0.56 -8.98
N ALA A 59 8.44 1.44 -8.84
CA ALA A 59 8.53 2.82 -9.31
C ALA A 59 9.32 3.64 -8.27
N THR A 60 10.63 3.43 -8.22
CA THR A 60 11.47 3.85 -7.09
C THR A 60 11.51 5.36 -6.85
N LYS A 61 11.28 6.20 -7.88
CA LYS A 61 11.19 7.66 -7.78
C LYS A 61 9.77 8.21 -7.59
N PHE A 62 8.75 7.36 -7.66
CA PHE A 62 7.37 7.81 -7.60
C PHE A 62 7.04 8.44 -6.24
N SER A 63 6.49 9.66 -6.27
CA SER A 63 6.20 10.48 -5.09
C SER A 63 5.00 11.42 -5.29
N SER A 64 4.12 11.12 -6.27
CA SER A 64 2.95 11.97 -6.53
C SER A 64 2.00 12.01 -5.33
N ASP A 65 1.39 13.17 -5.11
CA ASP A 65 0.24 13.30 -4.21
C ASP A 65 -0.95 12.49 -4.76
N LEU A 66 -1.53 11.67 -3.88
CA LEU A 66 -2.69 10.81 -4.15
C LEU A 66 -3.84 11.04 -3.15
N SER A 67 -3.75 12.05 -2.30
CA SER A 67 -4.71 12.32 -1.21
C SER A 67 -6.14 12.57 -1.71
N GLY A 68 -6.29 13.04 -2.96
CA GLY A 68 -7.58 13.29 -3.61
C GLY A 68 -8.20 12.08 -4.31
N TRP A 69 -7.53 10.93 -4.35
CA TRP A 69 -8.05 9.75 -5.04
C TRP A 69 -9.22 9.11 -4.29
N ASN A 70 -10.33 8.87 -5.00
CA ASN A 70 -11.43 8.07 -4.47
C ASN A 70 -11.19 6.59 -4.74
N VAL A 71 -10.73 5.86 -3.71
CA VAL A 71 -10.42 4.43 -3.78
C VAL A 71 -11.52 3.52 -3.23
N SER A 72 -12.73 4.02 -2.97
CA SER A 72 -13.80 3.26 -2.29
C SER A 72 -14.26 1.99 -3.02
N SER A 73 -14.03 1.94 -4.33
CA SER A 73 -14.38 0.81 -5.22
C SER A 73 -13.26 -0.24 -5.32
N VAL A 74 -12.06 0.06 -4.81
CA VAL A 74 -10.89 -0.81 -4.92
C VAL A 74 -11.04 -1.99 -3.95
N THR A 75 -10.76 -3.19 -4.47
CA THR A 75 -10.83 -4.45 -3.71
C THR A 75 -9.47 -5.12 -3.57
N HIS A 76 -8.53 -4.84 -4.49
CA HIS A 76 -7.18 -5.41 -4.52
C HIS A 76 -6.14 -4.27 -4.52
N MET A 77 -5.29 -4.23 -3.49
CA MET A 77 -4.18 -3.28 -3.35
C MET A 77 -2.83 -3.99 -3.11
N ASP A 78 -2.77 -5.30 -3.36
CA ASP A 78 -1.58 -6.12 -3.19
C ASP A 78 -0.39 -5.53 -3.97
N GLY A 79 0.71 -5.32 -3.27
CA GLY A 79 1.95 -4.80 -3.81
C GLY A 79 1.88 -3.41 -4.44
N MET A 80 0.82 -2.62 -4.24
CA MET A 80 0.60 -1.34 -4.95
C MET A 80 1.84 -0.43 -4.94
N PHE A 81 2.55 -0.36 -3.81
CA PHE A 81 3.77 0.43 -3.60
C PHE A 81 5.00 -0.43 -3.25
N TYR A 82 5.00 -1.72 -3.62
CA TYR A 82 6.13 -2.63 -3.40
C TYR A 82 7.43 -2.01 -3.96
N GLU A 83 8.48 -1.86 -3.14
CA GLU A 83 9.78 -1.25 -3.48
C GLU A 83 9.69 0.18 -4.06
N ALA A 84 8.59 0.91 -3.83
CA ALA A 84 8.45 2.33 -4.17
C ALA A 84 9.18 3.20 -3.12
N SER A 85 10.51 3.13 -3.10
CA SER A 85 11.34 3.59 -1.97
C SER A 85 11.21 5.07 -1.58
N GLN A 86 10.78 5.95 -2.50
CA GLN A 86 10.59 7.39 -2.26
C GLN A 86 9.12 7.78 -2.00
N PHE A 87 8.20 6.82 -2.03
CA PHE A 87 6.79 7.10 -1.87
C PHE A 87 6.45 7.43 -0.40
N ASN A 88 5.81 8.58 -0.16
CA ASN A 88 5.37 9.02 1.16
C ASN A 88 4.20 10.04 1.06
N ALA A 89 3.19 9.74 0.25
CA ALA A 89 2.01 10.60 0.13
C ALA A 89 1.05 10.42 1.32
N ASP A 90 0.25 11.45 1.63
CA ASP A 90 -0.85 11.34 2.58
C ASP A 90 -1.97 10.46 2.01
N LEU A 91 -2.36 9.43 2.76
CA LEU A 91 -3.41 8.47 2.42
C LEU A 91 -4.52 8.42 3.48
N SER A 92 -4.52 9.34 4.45
CA SER A 92 -5.45 9.33 5.58
C SER A 92 -6.93 9.44 5.16
N SER A 93 -7.20 10.05 4.00
CA SER A 93 -8.53 10.22 3.42
C SER A 93 -9.07 8.99 2.68
N TRP A 94 -8.24 7.98 2.43
CA TRP A 94 -8.62 6.84 1.60
C TRP A 94 -9.64 5.95 2.31
N ASN A 95 -10.76 5.69 1.63
CA ASN A 95 -11.72 4.69 2.07
C ASN A 95 -11.32 3.30 1.56
N VAL A 96 -10.67 2.51 2.42
CA VAL A 96 -10.21 1.15 2.10
C VAL A 96 -11.18 0.04 2.57
N SER A 97 -12.41 0.36 2.97
CA SER A 97 -13.34 -0.62 3.57
C SER A 97 -13.73 -1.80 2.66
N SER A 98 -13.52 -1.65 1.36
CA SER A 98 -13.81 -2.67 0.34
C SER A 98 -12.60 -3.56 0.01
N VAL A 99 -11.41 -3.21 0.50
CA VAL A 99 -10.16 -3.93 0.21
C VAL A 99 -10.10 -5.20 1.05
N TRP A 100 -9.80 -6.32 0.40
CA TRP A 100 -9.63 -7.61 1.08
C TRP A 100 -8.19 -8.13 1.05
N ASP A 101 -7.37 -7.67 0.09
CA ASP A 101 -5.97 -8.05 -0.09
C ASP A 101 -5.04 -6.82 -0.06
N MET A 102 -4.13 -6.80 0.93
CA MET A 102 -3.07 -5.80 1.11
C MET A 102 -1.68 -6.45 1.14
N TYR A 103 -1.54 -7.67 0.61
CA TYR A 103 -0.28 -8.41 0.53
C TYR A 103 0.86 -7.51 0.02
N GLN A 104 1.90 -7.33 0.83
CA GLN A 104 3.10 -6.56 0.48
C GLN A 104 2.87 -5.12 -0.04
N MET A 105 1.75 -4.47 0.29
CA MET A 105 1.36 -3.17 -0.28
C MET A 105 2.46 -2.11 -0.16
N PHE A 106 3.18 -2.05 0.96
CA PHE A 106 4.27 -1.10 1.23
C PHE A 106 5.61 -1.80 1.50
N ASN A 107 5.77 -3.08 1.09
CA ASN A 107 7.03 -3.80 1.26
C ASN A 107 8.17 -3.02 0.57
N GLY A 108 9.23 -2.66 1.28
CA GLY A 108 10.37 -1.91 0.74
C GLY A 108 10.09 -0.43 0.45
N ALA A 109 8.91 0.10 0.81
CA ALA A 109 8.61 1.53 0.74
C ALA A 109 9.31 2.28 1.89
N ARG A 110 10.64 2.39 1.81
CA ARG A 110 11.52 2.77 2.94
C ARG A 110 11.22 4.12 3.58
N GLN A 111 10.67 5.08 2.81
CA GLN A 111 10.31 6.42 3.29
C GLN A 111 8.85 6.57 3.73
N PHE A 112 8.02 5.55 3.49
CA PHE A 112 6.60 5.63 3.76
C PHE A 112 6.33 5.71 5.27
N ASN A 113 5.61 6.75 5.69
CA ASN A 113 5.20 6.99 7.08
C ASN A 113 3.90 7.82 7.16
N ALA A 114 2.94 7.54 6.28
CA ALA A 114 1.64 8.21 6.33
C ALA A 114 0.81 7.75 7.54
N ASP A 115 -0.07 8.62 8.04
CA ASP A 115 -1.04 8.25 9.07
C ASP A 115 -2.15 7.37 8.49
N LEU A 116 -2.22 6.12 8.96
CA LEU A 116 -3.22 5.13 8.55
C LEU A 116 -4.21 4.78 9.66
N SER A 117 -4.18 5.50 10.78
CA SER A 117 -5.00 5.21 11.97
C SER A 117 -6.51 5.22 11.68
N GLY A 118 -6.94 6.02 10.70
CA GLY A 118 -8.34 6.17 10.29
C GLY A 118 -8.84 5.11 9.28
N TRP A 119 -7.98 4.20 8.80
CA TRP A 119 -8.38 3.19 7.83
C TRP A 119 -9.31 2.13 8.44
N ASN A 120 -10.42 1.87 7.75
CA ASN A 120 -11.26 0.72 8.06
C ASN A 120 -10.75 -0.53 7.33
N VAL A 121 -10.03 -1.39 8.05
CA VAL A 121 -9.44 -2.64 7.52
C VAL A 121 -10.25 -3.90 7.84
N SER A 122 -11.49 -3.79 8.32
CA SER A 122 -12.29 -4.94 8.80
C SER A 122 -12.56 -6.01 7.74
N SER A 123 -12.47 -5.65 6.46
CA SER A 123 -12.66 -6.56 5.31
C SER A 123 -11.37 -7.25 4.85
N VAL A 124 -10.21 -6.81 5.34
CA VAL A 124 -8.90 -7.33 4.92
C VAL A 124 -8.69 -8.71 5.51
N THR A 125 -8.26 -9.65 4.66
CA THR A 125 -7.95 -11.03 5.07
C THR A 125 -6.46 -11.38 4.91
N ILE A 126 -5.70 -10.62 4.11
CA ILE A 126 -4.27 -10.83 3.83
C ILE A 126 -3.48 -9.53 4.08
N MET A 127 -2.53 -9.58 5.02
CA MET A 127 -1.59 -8.49 5.33
C MET A 127 -0.12 -8.95 5.34
N SER A 128 0.17 -10.14 4.80
CA SER A 128 1.54 -10.68 4.77
C SER A 128 2.51 -9.69 4.13
N GLY A 129 3.60 -9.39 4.84
CA GLY A 129 4.64 -8.48 4.41
C GLY A 129 4.18 -7.05 4.10
N MET A 130 3.00 -6.60 4.53
CA MET A 130 2.43 -5.29 4.16
C MET A 130 3.42 -4.13 4.38
N PHE A 131 4.18 -4.14 5.49
CA PHE A 131 5.18 -3.15 5.85
C PHE A 131 6.60 -3.75 5.94
N TYR A 132 6.86 -4.89 5.31
CA TYR A 132 8.18 -5.53 5.29
C TYR A 132 9.23 -4.52 4.78
N GLY A 133 10.28 -4.24 5.54
CA GLY A 133 11.35 -3.31 5.15
C GLY A 133 10.90 -1.85 4.98
N ALA A 134 9.66 -1.50 5.36
CA ALA A 134 9.19 -0.11 5.41
C ALA A 134 9.83 0.60 6.62
N SER A 135 11.13 0.86 6.51
CA SER A 135 11.99 1.16 7.66
C SER A 135 11.59 2.38 8.48
N ALA A 136 10.93 3.37 7.86
CA ALA A 136 10.50 4.62 8.47
C ALA A 136 9.08 4.59 9.03
N PHE A 137 8.32 3.52 8.80
CA PHE A 137 6.92 3.42 9.17
C PHE A 137 6.73 3.27 10.69
N ASP A 138 5.92 4.14 11.29
CA ASP A 138 5.59 4.18 12.73
C ASP A 138 4.18 4.76 12.97
N SER A 139 3.21 4.41 12.12
CA SER A 139 1.83 4.88 12.29
C SER A 139 1.11 4.13 13.42
N GLU A 140 0.19 4.82 14.12
CA GLU A 140 -0.65 4.25 15.16
C GLU A 140 -1.74 3.35 14.55
N LEU A 141 -1.81 2.08 14.96
CA LEU A 141 -2.70 1.08 14.37
C LEU A 141 -3.63 0.40 15.39
N SER A 142 -3.65 0.85 16.65
CA SER A 142 -4.46 0.25 17.73
C SER A 142 -5.97 0.21 17.46
N LEU A 143 -6.47 1.06 16.55
CA LEU A 143 -7.89 1.13 16.19
C LEU A 143 -8.28 0.19 15.05
N TRP A 144 -7.33 -0.50 14.41
CA TRP A 144 -7.62 -1.42 13.32
C TRP A 144 -8.37 -2.67 13.82
N ASP A 145 -9.50 -2.97 13.17
CA ASP A 145 -10.17 -4.26 13.33
C ASP A 145 -9.52 -5.30 12.41
N VAL A 146 -8.59 -6.07 12.96
CA VAL A 146 -7.87 -7.14 12.25
C VAL A 146 -8.51 -8.52 12.42
N SER A 147 -9.74 -8.61 12.95
CA SER A 147 -10.37 -9.90 13.30
C SER A 147 -10.65 -10.83 12.11
N SER A 148 -10.71 -10.27 10.89
CA SER A 148 -10.85 -11.01 9.63
C SER A 148 -9.52 -11.47 9.03
N VAL A 149 -8.38 -10.98 9.53
CA VAL A 149 -7.06 -11.26 8.94
C VAL A 149 -6.64 -12.69 9.24
N THR A 150 -6.18 -13.37 8.19
CA THR A 150 -5.73 -14.77 8.23
C THR A 150 -4.23 -14.92 8.05
N HIS A 151 -3.55 -13.97 7.39
CA HIS A 151 -2.10 -14.01 7.16
C HIS A 151 -1.44 -12.68 7.53
N MET A 152 -0.45 -12.73 8.43
CA MET A 152 0.35 -11.59 8.91
C MET A 152 1.86 -11.90 8.90
N ASP A 153 2.28 -12.97 8.24
CA ASP A 153 3.68 -13.35 8.16
C ASP A 153 4.53 -12.18 7.60
N GLY A 154 5.62 -11.88 8.32
CA GLY A 154 6.54 -10.79 7.99
C GLY A 154 5.92 -9.39 7.89
N MET A 155 4.71 -9.13 8.40
CA MET A 155 4.00 -7.85 8.21
C MET A 155 4.86 -6.63 8.58
N PHE A 156 5.64 -6.71 9.66
CA PHE A 156 6.57 -5.67 10.14
C PHE A 156 8.03 -6.12 10.14
N TYR A 157 8.38 -7.14 9.34
CA TYR A 157 9.76 -7.61 9.24
C TYR A 157 10.66 -6.45 8.78
N GLU A 158 11.75 -6.17 9.48
CA GLU A 158 12.65 -5.02 9.21
C GLU A 158 11.98 -3.62 9.18
N ALA A 159 10.73 -3.48 9.67
CA ALA A 159 10.09 -2.18 9.88
C ALA A 159 10.70 -1.49 11.12
N SER A 160 11.92 -0.96 10.94
CA SER A 160 12.82 -0.69 12.06
C SER A 160 12.32 0.36 13.06
N GLN A 161 11.50 1.32 12.63
CA GLN A 161 10.94 2.37 13.50
C GLN A 161 9.59 1.99 14.13
N PHE A 162 8.92 0.93 13.67
CA PHE A 162 7.57 0.60 14.11
C PHE A 162 7.49 0.27 15.60
N ASN A 163 6.62 0.97 16.34
CA ASN A 163 6.43 0.77 17.78
C ASN A 163 5.00 1.07 18.27
N ALA A 164 3.97 0.82 17.45
CA ALA A 164 2.57 1.01 17.87
C ALA A 164 2.12 -0.05 18.90
N ASP A 165 1.19 0.34 19.79
CA ASP A 165 0.53 -0.59 20.71
C ASP A 165 -0.52 -1.43 19.97
N LEU A 166 -0.33 -2.75 19.97
CA LEU A 166 -1.21 -3.71 19.27
C LEU A 166 -2.03 -4.57 20.24
N SER A 167 -2.10 -4.21 21.53
CA SER A 167 -2.76 -5.00 22.57
C SER A 167 -4.28 -5.17 22.37
N SER A 168 -4.90 -4.29 21.57
CA SER A 168 -6.32 -4.36 21.19
C SER A 168 -6.63 -5.32 20.05
N TRP A 169 -5.62 -5.77 19.29
CA TRP A 169 -5.83 -6.55 18.09
C TRP A 169 -6.39 -7.95 18.40
N ASN A 170 -7.56 -8.27 17.82
CA ASN A 170 -8.07 -9.62 17.83
C ASN A 170 -7.43 -10.45 16.70
N VAL A 171 -6.43 -11.25 17.05
CA VAL A 171 -5.68 -12.08 16.10
C VAL A 171 -6.14 -13.54 16.05
N SER A 172 -7.34 -13.87 16.57
CA SER A 172 -7.80 -15.26 16.68
C SER A 172 -7.93 -16.01 15.34
N SER A 173 -8.09 -15.27 14.24
CA SER A 173 -8.26 -15.81 12.89
C SER A 173 -6.93 -15.99 12.14
N VAL A 174 -5.82 -15.51 12.69
CA VAL A 174 -4.53 -15.51 12.00
C VAL A 174 -3.91 -16.91 12.04
N TRP A 175 -3.64 -17.44 10.86
CA TRP A 175 -2.99 -18.73 10.65
C TRP A 175 -1.46 -18.62 10.70
N ASP A 176 -0.89 -17.55 10.15
CA ASP A 176 0.56 -17.37 10.04
C ASP A 176 1.00 -15.97 10.51
N MET A 177 1.95 -15.94 11.45
CA MET A 177 2.65 -14.75 11.95
C MET A 177 4.18 -14.92 11.87
N TYR A 178 4.66 -15.86 11.05
CA TYR A 178 6.08 -16.17 10.92
C TYR A 178 6.89 -14.89 10.67
N GLN A 179 7.88 -14.64 11.54
CA GLN A 179 8.79 -13.49 11.46
C GLN A 179 8.10 -12.10 11.45
N MET A 180 6.85 -11.98 11.93
CA MET A 180 6.07 -10.73 11.87
C MET A 180 6.83 -9.49 12.33
N PHE A 181 7.61 -9.58 13.41
CA PHE A 181 8.39 -8.46 13.98
C PHE A 181 9.91 -8.64 13.90
N ASN A 182 10.41 -9.63 13.16
CA ASN A 182 11.86 -9.84 13.09
C ASN A 182 12.54 -8.64 12.44
N GLY A 183 13.48 -8.00 13.14
CA GLY A 183 14.13 -6.78 12.67
C GLY A 183 13.34 -5.48 12.91
N ALA A 184 12.15 -5.52 13.50
CA ALA A 184 11.44 -4.33 13.99
C ALA A 184 12.11 -3.84 15.29
N ARG A 185 13.17 -3.04 15.17
CA ARG A 185 14.12 -2.77 16.27
C ARG A 185 13.55 -1.91 17.40
N GLN A 186 12.60 -1.05 17.10
CA GLN A 186 11.95 -0.20 18.11
C GLN A 186 10.75 -0.87 18.78
N PHE A 187 10.23 -1.98 18.22
CA PHE A 187 9.03 -2.63 18.71
C PHE A 187 9.27 -3.23 20.10
N ASN A 188 8.68 -2.61 21.11
CA ASN A 188 8.71 -3.08 22.48
C ASN A 188 7.36 -3.75 22.80
N ALA A 189 7.36 -5.08 22.89
CA ALA A 189 6.22 -5.88 23.32
C ALA A 189 6.04 -5.85 24.85
#